data_AF-A0A6G0SKP2-F1
#
_entry.id   AF-A0A6G0SKP2-F1
#
_cell.length_a   1.000
_cell.length_b   1.000
_cell.length_c   1.000
_cell.angle_alpha   90.00
_cell.angle_beta   90.00
_cell.angle_gamma   90.00
#
_symmetry.space_group_name_H-M   'P 1'
#
loop_
_entity.id
_entity.type
_entity.pdbx_description
1 polymer ?
#
loop_
_entity_poly.entity_id
_entity_poly.type
_entity_poly.pdbx_seq_one_letter_code
_entity_poly.pdbx_strand_id
1 'polypeptide(L)'
;MLGSSGDNETTTSTNDLHLQRQDSDTHLSVLEVSDGETTSSTADSDDQVFVGPADKVPEPKPAPTNAAPTKVLFLDGIRGLAAILVVVQHSHEYPTQGLHLGSIAVDAFFVLSSFLLTWLFMKKSMKLLAQQASLRSWAIALVDYFQKRFFRVYPLFAVTATVLSCMSFENQHRYFRLKKPEDFELSKVLAFYTGFRPHVFWTLPLEIGYYFIIPAFVLVTLRLRRYWLVGAVPLAVWIVYEGFYVYRNSHMPLTPHLHTFMAGSLGAVVFVKLDLWIKKTGFNFRWWHTLLLRALEGLAIALMLSVSFQGLFFDWVHKDPVPAAPGIAFVSAQMTTVFVIEMIHPSCISTMFEWSVLRYWGKTGFSVYLLHSFIVDYPPVSHQKKYFNRLFARFGLILLLATVSYHLIEYPSQLLAQRVSRFLAAREGIDSGGGLVRFTSMERKQRGPAKK
;
A
#
# COMPACT_ATOMS: atom_id res chain seq x y z
N MET A 1 28.36 37.55 -64.44
CA MET A 1 27.50 38.67 -64.88
C MET A 1 26.42 38.82 -63.81
N LEU A 2 26.72 39.51 -62.71
CA LEU A 2 26.61 40.98 -62.45
C LEU A 2 25.21 41.31 -61.90
N GLY A 3 25.00 41.88 -60.70
CA GLY A 3 25.89 42.46 -59.66
C GLY A 3 25.40 42.07 -58.24
N SER A 4 26.21 42.12 -57.16
CA SER A 4 27.04 43.21 -56.58
C SER A 4 26.15 44.37 -56.08
N SER A 5 26.22 44.89 -54.84
CA SER A 5 27.31 45.06 -53.85
C SER A 5 26.70 45.16 -52.42
N GLY A 6 27.37 44.79 -51.32
CA GLY A 6 28.30 45.65 -50.51
C GLY A 6 27.51 46.26 -49.33
N ASP A 7 27.90 46.22 -48.05
CA ASP A 7 29.24 46.38 -47.48
C ASP A 7 29.44 45.69 -46.12
N ASN A 8 30.73 45.55 -45.82
CA ASN A 8 31.41 44.95 -44.67
C ASN A 8 32.00 46.08 -43.82
N GLU A 9 32.16 45.92 -42.50
CA GLU A 9 33.17 46.54 -41.60
C GLU A 9 32.73 46.31 -40.13
N THR A 10 33.54 46.04 -39.10
CA THR A 10 34.95 45.68 -38.92
C THR A 10 35.10 45.07 -37.51
N THR A 11 36.15 44.30 -37.33
CA THR A 11 36.75 43.74 -36.10
C THR A 11 37.05 44.75 -34.98
N THR A 12 36.89 44.38 -33.69
CA THR A 12 37.97 44.55 -32.68
C THR A 12 37.75 43.73 -31.39
N SER A 13 38.87 43.37 -30.79
CA SER A 13 39.12 42.52 -29.64
C SER A 13 39.05 43.28 -28.30
N THR A 14 39.19 42.51 -27.21
CA THR A 14 39.71 42.82 -25.85
C THR A 14 38.78 43.27 -24.70
N ASN A 15 38.84 42.40 -23.67
CA ASN A 15 38.99 42.66 -22.22
C ASN A 15 37.77 42.96 -21.34
N ASP A 16 37.50 41.99 -20.47
CA ASP A 16 37.35 42.09 -19.02
C ASP A 16 36.96 43.45 -18.44
N LEU A 17 35.83 43.48 -17.72
CA LEU A 17 35.77 43.98 -16.35
C LEU A 17 34.45 43.58 -15.67
N HIS A 18 34.63 42.87 -14.55
CA HIS A 18 33.71 42.68 -13.45
C HIS A 18 32.88 43.94 -13.13
N LEU A 19 31.56 43.77 -12.96
CA LEU A 19 30.79 44.51 -11.96
C LEU A 19 29.53 43.72 -11.56
N GLN A 20 29.24 43.83 -10.28
CA GLN A 20 28.55 42.91 -9.39
C GLN A 20 27.21 43.51 -8.97
N ARG A 21 26.08 42.82 -9.16
CA ARG A 21 24.77 43.00 -8.49
C ARG A 21 23.72 42.07 -9.13
N GLN A 22 22.77 41.40 -8.49
CA GLN A 22 22.41 41.06 -7.10
C GLN A 22 21.14 40.20 -7.26
N ASP A 23 21.11 39.05 -6.59
CA ASP A 23 19.99 38.17 -6.19
C ASP A 23 18.64 38.20 -6.94
N SER A 24 18.22 37.01 -7.40
CA SER A 24 17.03 36.35 -6.84
C SER A 24 16.95 34.88 -7.30
N ASP A 25 17.55 34.00 -6.50
CA ASP A 25 17.34 32.55 -6.56
C ASP A 25 15.89 32.20 -6.21
N THR A 26 15.27 31.33 -7.02
CA THR A 26 14.09 30.54 -6.61
C THR A 26 14.36 29.07 -6.89
N HIS A 27 15.26 28.48 -6.09
CA HIS A 27 15.38 27.04 -5.94
C HIS A 27 14.24 26.53 -5.03
N LEU A 28 13.22 25.93 -5.64
CA LEU A 28 12.13 25.27 -4.92
C LEU A 28 12.60 23.89 -4.45
N SER A 29 13.14 23.81 -3.24
CA SER A 29 13.52 22.55 -2.59
C SER A 29 12.29 21.82 -2.04
N VAL A 30 12.13 20.57 -2.44
CA VAL A 30 11.16 19.61 -1.92
C VAL A 30 11.47 19.30 -0.46
N LEU A 31 10.67 19.86 0.46
CA LEU A 31 10.72 19.55 1.89
C LEU A 31 9.99 18.23 2.16
N GLU A 32 10.76 17.16 2.30
CA GLU A 32 10.32 15.93 2.96
C GLU A 32 10.46 16.13 4.48
N VAL A 33 9.35 16.43 5.15
CA VAL A 33 9.33 16.65 6.60
C VAL A 33 9.39 15.29 7.32
N SER A 34 10.57 15.02 7.87
CA SER A 34 10.83 13.99 8.87
C SER A 34 10.59 14.58 10.26
N ASP A 35 9.66 14.00 11.02
CA ASP A 35 9.52 14.31 12.45
C ASP A 35 10.61 13.55 13.23
N GLY A 36 11.53 14.30 13.84
CA GLY A 36 12.48 13.80 14.84
C GLY A 36 13.86 14.43 14.74
N GLU A 37 14.02 15.67 15.21
CA GLU A 37 15.32 16.28 15.48
C GLU A 37 16.06 15.51 16.58
N THR A 38 17.33 15.17 16.34
CA THR A 38 18.39 15.44 17.33
C THR A 38 19.68 15.74 16.58
N THR A 39 20.17 16.95 16.83
CA THR A 39 21.42 17.55 16.40
C THR A 39 22.65 16.80 16.92
N SER A 40 23.70 16.70 16.10
CA SER A 40 25.07 16.71 16.60
C SER A 40 25.99 17.38 15.57
N SER A 41 26.57 18.48 16.04
CA SER A 41 27.63 19.30 15.46
C SER A 41 28.77 18.50 14.81
N THR A 42 29.11 18.86 13.58
CA THR A 42 30.44 18.62 13.00
C THR A 42 31.27 19.90 13.15
N ALA A 43 32.36 19.80 13.91
CA ALA A 43 33.48 20.74 13.87
C ALA A 43 34.67 20.01 13.24
N ASP A 44 35.32 20.69 12.31
CA ASP A 44 36.57 20.32 11.64
C ASP A 44 37.70 19.97 12.61
N SER A 45 38.57 19.02 12.21
CA SER A 45 40.00 19.29 11.98
C SER A 45 40.80 18.02 11.68
N ASP A 46 41.70 18.14 10.71
CA ASP A 46 42.64 17.16 10.19
C ASP A 46 43.72 16.65 11.18
N ASP A 47 44.33 15.54 10.74
CA ASP A 47 45.75 15.17 10.81
C ASP A 47 46.41 14.39 11.99
N GLN A 48 47.11 13.32 11.54
CA GLN A 48 48.37 12.70 12.02
C GLN A 48 48.44 11.62 13.13
N VAL A 49 48.70 10.38 12.65
CA VAL A 49 49.69 9.35 13.04
C VAL A 49 50.43 9.45 14.40
N PHE A 50 50.30 8.41 15.25
CA PHE A 50 51.44 7.79 15.98
C PHE A 50 51.08 6.40 16.58
N VAL A 51 52.10 5.55 16.76
CA VAL A 51 52.08 4.11 17.10
C VAL A 51 52.29 3.85 18.60
N GLY A 52 51.65 2.83 19.20
CA GLY A 52 52.09 2.20 20.48
C GLY A 52 51.05 1.28 21.16
N PRO A 53 51.44 0.19 21.87
CA PRO A 53 50.65 -1.05 21.99
C PRO A 53 50.06 -1.38 23.39
N ALA A 54 49.25 -2.45 23.40
CA ALA A 54 48.86 -3.36 24.51
C ALA A 54 47.50 -3.15 25.23
N ASP A 55 46.72 -4.23 25.15
CA ASP A 55 45.72 -4.77 26.09
C ASP A 55 44.60 -3.88 26.64
N LYS A 56 43.43 -3.90 25.98
CA LYS A 56 42.12 -3.96 26.63
C LYS A 56 41.13 -4.80 25.81
N VAL A 57 40.57 -5.82 26.45
CA VAL A 57 39.45 -6.65 25.95
C VAL A 57 38.28 -5.75 25.53
N PRO A 58 37.67 -5.92 24.34
CA PRO A 58 36.50 -5.12 23.98
C PRO A 58 35.29 -5.58 24.78
N GLU A 59 34.81 -4.72 25.67
CA GLU A 59 33.52 -4.85 26.34
C GLU A 59 32.41 -4.86 25.26
N PRO A 60 31.41 -5.76 25.34
CA PRO A 60 30.40 -5.88 24.29
C PRO A 60 29.53 -4.63 24.26
N LYS A 61 29.66 -3.86 23.17
CA LYS A 61 28.85 -2.69 22.87
C LYS A 61 27.37 -3.09 22.88
N PRO A 62 26.50 -2.51 23.73
CA PRO A 62 25.09 -2.88 23.75
C PRO A 62 24.48 -2.60 22.38
N ALA A 63 23.79 -3.61 21.83
CA ALA A 63 23.14 -3.52 20.54
C ALA A 63 22.20 -2.30 20.50
N PRO A 64 22.19 -1.51 19.41
CA PRO A 64 21.32 -0.35 19.29
C PRO A 64 19.86 -0.82 19.33
N THR A 65 19.25 -0.66 20.50
CA THR A 65 17.81 -0.83 20.71
C THR A 65 17.13 0.44 20.22
N ASN A 66 17.04 0.58 18.91
CA ASN A 66 16.23 1.60 18.26
C ASN A 66 15.52 0.94 17.08
N ALA A 67 14.56 0.07 17.38
CA ALA A 67 13.58 -0.38 16.40
C ALA A 67 12.65 0.80 16.09
N ALA A 68 13.09 1.68 15.19
CA ALA A 68 12.17 2.53 14.45
C ALA A 68 11.06 1.62 13.88
N PRO A 69 9.78 2.04 13.86
CA PRO A 69 8.71 1.19 13.36
C PRO A 69 9.00 0.85 11.89
N THR A 70 9.47 -0.37 11.64
CA THR A 70 9.76 -0.88 10.30
C THR A 70 8.47 -0.78 9.51
N LYS A 71 8.36 0.21 8.62
CA LYS A 71 7.33 0.19 7.59
C LYS A 71 7.50 -1.14 6.87
N VAL A 72 6.43 -1.91 6.75
CA VAL A 72 6.49 -3.19 6.05
C VAL A 72 6.47 -2.91 4.55
N LEU A 73 7.66 -2.62 4.01
CA LEU A 73 7.82 -2.05 2.66
C LEU A 73 7.44 -3.05 1.56
N PHE A 74 7.67 -4.34 1.78
CA PHE A 74 7.36 -5.38 0.80
C PHE A 74 5.85 -5.47 0.47
N LEU A 75 4.98 -5.14 1.42
CA LEU A 75 3.52 -5.12 1.20
C LEU A 75 3.10 -4.01 0.21
N ASP A 76 3.84 -2.91 0.13
CA ASP A 76 3.65 -1.91 -0.92
C ASP A 76 4.13 -2.45 -2.28
N GLY A 77 5.22 -3.21 -2.31
CA GLY A 77 5.70 -3.88 -3.52
C GLY A 77 4.70 -4.87 -4.10
N ILE A 78 4.09 -5.70 -3.26
CA ILE A 78 3.02 -6.63 -3.67
C ILE A 78 1.84 -5.88 -4.27
N ARG A 79 1.45 -4.74 -3.66
CA ARG A 79 0.41 -3.85 -4.22
C ARG A 79 0.80 -3.33 -5.61
N GLY A 80 2.07 -2.98 -5.81
CA GLY A 80 2.59 -2.53 -7.10
C GLY A 80 2.56 -3.64 -8.15
N LEU A 81 2.95 -4.86 -7.79
CA LEU A 81 2.83 -6.01 -8.68
C LEU A 81 1.35 -6.26 -9.06
N ALA A 82 0.43 -6.22 -8.10
CA ALA A 82 -1.00 -6.35 -8.37
C ALA A 82 -1.49 -5.27 -9.36
N ALA A 83 -1.08 -4.00 -9.18
CA ALA A 83 -1.43 -2.93 -10.11
C ALA A 83 -0.91 -3.21 -11.54
N ILE A 84 0.32 -3.71 -11.67
CA ILE A 84 0.91 -4.10 -12.96
C ILE A 84 0.13 -5.25 -13.59
N LEU A 85 -0.22 -6.30 -12.82
CA LEU A 85 -0.98 -7.44 -13.31
C LEU A 85 -2.38 -7.05 -13.82
N VAL A 86 -3.04 -6.07 -13.19
CA VAL A 86 -4.29 -5.49 -13.70
C VAL A 86 -4.09 -4.86 -15.07
N VAL A 87 -3.04 -4.04 -15.25
CA VAL A 87 -2.72 -3.41 -16.54
C VAL A 87 -2.44 -4.48 -17.61
N VAL A 88 -1.65 -5.50 -17.26
CA VAL A 88 -1.30 -6.60 -18.18
C VAL A 88 -2.56 -7.33 -18.63
N GLN A 89 -3.46 -7.70 -17.72
CA GLN A 89 -4.71 -8.37 -18.06
C GLN A 89 -5.56 -7.58 -19.06
N HIS A 90 -5.77 -6.29 -18.79
CA HIS A 90 -6.63 -5.44 -19.62
C HIS A 90 -5.95 -5.01 -20.92
N SER A 91 -4.63 -5.16 -21.04
CA SER A 91 -3.90 -4.91 -22.28
C SER A 91 -4.25 -5.89 -23.41
N HIS A 92 -4.78 -7.07 -23.06
CA HIS A 92 -5.12 -8.17 -23.95
C HIS A 92 -3.95 -8.63 -24.84
N GLU A 93 -2.71 -8.46 -24.40
CA GLU A 93 -1.53 -8.88 -25.15
C GLU A 93 -1.14 -10.34 -24.86
N TYR A 94 -0.57 -11.00 -25.87
CA TYR A 94 0.09 -12.31 -25.74
C TYR A 94 1.38 -12.17 -24.90
N PRO A 95 1.79 -13.14 -24.06
CA PRO A 95 1.23 -14.50 -23.84
C PRO A 95 0.15 -14.58 -22.75
N THR A 96 -0.34 -13.45 -22.23
CA THR A 96 -1.27 -13.45 -21.10
C THR A 96 -2.74 -13.65 -21.49
N GLN A 97 -3.02 -13.79 -22.79
CA GLN A 97 -4.34 -14.10 -23.31
C GLN A 97 -4.80 -15.48 -22.80
N GLY A 98 -5.91 -15.51 -22.06
CA GLY A 98 -6.46 -16.73 -21.45
C GLY A 98 -6.08 -16.91 -19.97
N LEU A 99 -5.11 -16.15 -19.45
CA LEU A 99 -4.85 -16.11 -18.01
C LEU A 99 -5.81 -15.13 -17.30
N HIS A 100 -6.04 -15.36 -16.01
CA HIS A 100 -6.89 -14.52 -15.16
C HIS A 100 -6.08 -13.68 -14.17
N LEU A 101 -4.95 -13.13 -14.63
CA LEU A 101 -4.00 -12.36 -13.80
C LEU A 101 -4.64 -11.11 -13.17
N GLY A 102 -5.57 -10.47 -13.87
CA GLY A 102 -6.30 -9.32 -13.33
C GLY A 102 -7.18 -9.69 -12.14
N SER A 103 -7.80 -10.87 -12.17
CA SER A 103 -8.64 -11.34 -11.06
C SER A 103 -7.81 -11.76 -9.84
N ILE A 104 -6.66 -12.38 -10.08
CA ILE A 104 -5.65 -12.68 -9.05
C ILE A 104 -5.12 -11.40 -8.41
N ALA A 105 -4.90 -10.36 -9.20
CA ALA A 105 -4.48 -9.06 -8.69
C ALA A 105 -5.57 -8.41 -7.84
N VAL A 106 -6.85 -8.54 -8.20
CA VAL A 106 -7.98 -8.07 -7.37
C VAL A 106 -8.02 -8.81 -6.04
N ASP A 107 -7.83 -10.13 -6.03
CA ASP A 107 -7.68 -10.91 -4.79
C ASP A 107 -6.51 -10.40 -3.95
N ALA A 108 -5.38 -10.08 -4.58
CA ALA A 108 -4.23 -9.50 -3.88
C ALA A 108 -4.58 -8.17 -3.22
N PHE A 109 -5.30 -7.27 -3.91
CA PHE A 109 -5.78 -6.02 -3.32
C PHE A 109 -6.72 -6.28 -2.13
N PHE A 110 -7.67 -7.20 -2.25
CA PHE A 110 -8.63 -7.52 -1.19
C PHE A 110 -7.96 -8.14 0.04
N VAL A 111 -7.09 -9.14 -0.14
CA VAL A 111 -6.34 -9.78 0.95
C VAL A 111 -5.40 -8.79 1.62
N LEU A 112 -4.67 -7.98 0.84
CA LEU A 112 -3.75 -6.98 1.37
C LEU A 112 -4.48 -5.90 2.17
N SER A 113 -5.61 -5.43 1.63
CA SER A 113 -6.46 -4.45 2.29
C SER A 113 -6.99 -5.01 3.62
N SER A 114 -7.67 -6.16 3.60
CA SER A 114 -8.20 -6.75 4.83
C SER A 114 -7.11 -7.09 5.85
N PHE A 115 -5.96 -7.61 5.43
CA PHE A 115 -4.82 -7.89 6.30
C PHE A 115 -4.32 -6.62 7.01
N LEU A 116 -3.95 -5.59 6.25
CA LEU A 116 -3.39 -4.36 6.80
C LEU A 116 -4.39 -3.62 7.69
N LEU A 117 -5.64 -3.49 7.25
CA LEU A 117 -6.67 -2.80 8.03
C LEU A 117 -6.97 -3.55 9.33
N THR A 118 -7.09 -4.88 9.27
CA THR A 118 -7.34 -5.71 10.47
C THR A 118 -6.16 -5.63 11.44
N TRP A 119 -4.92 -5.71 10.94
CA TRP A 119 -3.73 -5.61 11.77
C TRP A 119 -3.63 -4.25 12.48
N LEU A 120 -3.77 -3.15 11.74
CA LEU A 120 -3.70 -1.80 12.29
C LEU A 120 -4.83 -1.54 13.29
N PHE A 121 -6.06 -1.99 12.98
CA PHE A 121 -7.21 -1.81 13.86
C PHE A 121 -7.11 -2.70 15.12
N MET A 122 -6.58 -3.93 15.01
CA MET A 122 -6.25 -4.79 16.15
C MET A 122 -5.26 -4.12 17.09
N LYS A 123 -4.15 -3.58 16.57
CA LYS A 123 -3.14 -2.89 17.38
C LYS A 123 -3.73 -1.69 18.12
N LYS A 124 -4.54 -0.87 17.43
CA LYS A 124 -5.26 0.27 18.03
C LYS A 124 -6.25 -0.19 19.10
N SER A 125 -7.04 -1.23 18.82
CA SER A 125 -8.05 -1.78 19.73
C SER A 125 -7.42 -2.39 20.99
N MET A 126 -6.31 -3.11 20.87
CA MET A 126 -5.56 -3.62 22.03
C MET A 126 -5.08 -2.48 22.94
N LYS A 127 -4.58 -1.38 22.36
CA LYS A 127 -4.18 -0.20 23.13
C LYS A 127 -5.36 0.44 23.87
N LEU A 128 -6.51 0.61 23.20
CA LEU A 128 -7.72 1.17 23.81
C LEU A 128 -8.25 0.29 24.96
N LEU A 129 -8.23 -1.04 24.78
CA LEU A 129 -8.62 -1.97 25.84
C LEU A 129 -7.67 -1.92 27.04
N ALA A 130 -6.35 -1.86 26.79
CA ALA A 130 -5.36 -1.76 27.86
C ALA A 130 -5.48 -0.45 28.66
N GLN A 131 -5.90 0.63 28.01
CA GLN A 131 -6.11 1.94 28.62
C GLN A 131 -7.50 2.12 29.25
N GLN A 132 -8.36 1.08 29.23
CA GLN A 132 -9.76 1.17 29.66
C GLN A 132 -10.49 2.39 29.05
N ALA A 133 -10.28 2.61 27.74
CA ALA A 133 -10.74 3.81 27.06
C ALA A 133 -12.27 3.95 27.06
N SER A 134 -12.74 5.19 27.16
CA SER A 134 -14.17 5.53 27.16
C SER A 134 -14.86 5.17 25.84
N LEU A 135 -16.19 5.05 25.85
CA LEU A 135 -16.99 4.86 24.61
C LEU A 135 -16.74 5.98 23.58
N ARG A 136 -16.44 7.20 24.04
CA ARG A 136 -16.11 8.32 23.17
C ARG A 136 -14.77 8.11 22.45
N SER A 137 -13.74 7.62 23.13
CA SER A 137 -12.45 7.26 22.52
C SER A 137 -12.61 6.18 21.45
N TRP A 138 -13.50 5.19 21.69
CA TRP A 138 -13.87 4.20 20.68
C TRP A 138 -14.55 4.82 19.47
N ALA A 139 -15.52 5.72 19.68
CA ALA A 139 -16.19 6.44 18.60
C ALA A 139 -15.21 7.28 17.78
N ILE A 140 -14.29 8.02 18.43
CA ILE A 140 -13.24 8.78 17.77
C ILE A 140 -12.31 7.86 16.96
N ALA A 141 -11.94 6.70 17.51
CA ALA A 141 -11.11 5.73 16.83
C ALA A 141 -11.77 5.15 15.57
N LEU A 142 -13.08 4.93 15.60
CA LEU A 142 -13.89 4.49 14.46
C LEU A 142 -14.05 5.59 13.41
N VAL A 143 -14.34 6.82 13.82
CA VAL A 143 -14.43 7.97 12.91
C VAL A 143 -13.09 8.19 12.20
N ASP A 144 -11.98 8.16 12.95
CA ASP A 144 -10.63 8.24 12.40
C ASP A 144 -10.31 7.11 11.41
N TYR A 145 -10.82 5.90 11.68
CA TYR A 145 -10.68 4.77 10.79
C TYR A 145 -11.44 4.98 9.47
N PHE A 146 -12.74 5.31 9.52
CA PHE A 146 -13.57 5.44 8.32
C PHE A 146 -13.16 6.64 7.47
N GLN A 147 -12.85 7.79 8.08
CA GLN A 147 -12.46 8.99 7.33
C GLN A 147 -11.17 8.76 6.51
N LYS A 148 -10.17 8.06 7.07
CA LYS A 148 -8.93 7.75 6.35
C LYS A 148 -9.19 6.90 5.10
N ARG A 149 -10.18 6.01 5.17
CA ARG A 149 -10.53 5.15 4.03
C ARG A 149 -11.37 5.89 3.00
N PHE A 150 -12.29 6.73 3.45
CA PHE A 150 -13.05 7.61 2.59
C PHE A 150 -12.11 8.50 1.76
N PHE A 151 -11.22 9.26 2.40
CA PHE A 151 -10.28 10.16 1.70
C PHE A 151 -9.21 9.44 0.88
N ARG A 152 -8.96 8.16 1.14
CA ARG A 152 -8.04 7.34 0.33
C ARG A 152 -8.67 6.92 -1.00
N VAL A 153 -9.96 6.58 -1.00
CA VAL A 153 -10.62 5.90 -2.14
C VAL A 153 -11.60 6.82 -2.86
N TYR A 154 -12.48 7.49 -2.11
CA TYR A 154 -13.66 8.15 -2.67
C TYR A 154 -13.34 9.38 -3.55
N PRO A 155 -12.40 10.28 -3.22
CA PRO A 155 -12.16 11.49 -4.01
C PRO A 155 -11.77 11.20 -5.47
N LEU A 156 -10.78 10.33 -5.69
CA LEU A 156 -10.35 9.99 -7.05
C LEU A 156 -11.43 9.19 -7.80
N PHE A 157 -12.15 8.31 -7.10
CA PHE A 157 -13.33 7.64 -7.66
C PHE A 157 -14.39 8.64 -8.15
N ALA A 158 -14.78 9.60 -7.31
CA ALA A 158 -15.80 10.59 -7.62
C ALA A 158 -15.40 11.49 -8.81
N VAL A 159 -14.12 11.93 -8.85
CA VAL A 159 -13.58 12.68 -9.99
C VAL A 159 -13.64 11.84 -11.26
N THR A 160 -13.22 10.57 -11.20
CA THR A 160 -13.24 9.69 -12.37
C THR A 160 -14.65 9.43 -12.88
N ALA A 161 -15.61 9.19 -11.99
CA ALA A 161 -17.02 9.01 -12.34
C ALA A 161 -17.61 10.29 -12.96
N THR A 162 -17.25 11.47 -12.45
CA THR A 162 -17.70 12.76 -13.00
C THR A 162 -17.09 13.03 -14.38
N VAL A 163 -15.80 12.77 -14.55
CA VAL A 163 -15.13 12.87 -15.86
C VAL A 163 -15.81 11.94 -16.87
N LEU A 164 -16.13 10.71 -16.47
CA LEU A 164 -16.84 9.75 -17.31
C LEU A 164 -18.26 10.22 -17.66
N SER A 165 -18.96 10.91 -16.76
CA SER A 165 -20.30 11.48 -17.04
C SER A 165 -20.27 12.59 -18.09
N CYS A 166 -19.15 13.30 -18.21
CA CYS A 166 -18.96 14.37 -19.18
C CYS A 166 -18.51 13.86 -20.57
N MET A 167 -18.19 12.57 -20.70
CA MET A 167 -17.74 11.96 -21.94
C MET A 167 -18.90 11.52 -22.84
N SER A 168 -18.65 11.44 -24.15
CA SER A 168 -19.58 10.80 -25.10
C SER A 168 -19.76 9.32 -24.77
N PHE A 169 -20.92 8.76 -25.12
CA PHE A 169 -21.21 7.34 -24.93
C PHE A 169 -20.17 6.43 -25.60
N GLU A 170 -19.65 6.80 -26.78
CA GLU A 170 -18.57 6.06 -27.44
C GLU A 170 -17.32 5.93 -26.55
N ASN A 171 -16.93 7.01 -25.88
CA ASN A 171 -15.79 7.01 -24.97
C ASN A 171 -16.10 6.23 -23.69
N GLN A 172 -17.33 6.32 -23.17
CA GLN A 172 -17.75 5.53 -22.01
C GLN A 172 -17.73 4.03 -22.32
N HIS A 173 -18.23 3.62 -23.49
CA HIS A 173 -18.15 2.25 -23.98
C HIS A 173 -16.70 1.79 -24.14
N ARG A 174 -15.85 2.63 -24.76
CA ARG A 174 -14.44 2.31 -25.01
C ARG A 174 -13.66 2.08 -23.73
N TYR A 175 -13.69 3.03 -22.79
CA TYR A 175 -12.83 3.01 -21.61
C TYR A 175 -13.44 2.23 -20.44
N PHE A 176 -14.77 2.19 -20.30
CA PHE A 176 -15.46 1.60 -19.14
C PHE A 176 -16.48 0.52 -19.53
N ARG A 177 -16.48 0.07 -20.79
CA ARG A 177 -17.26 -1.09 -21.27
C ARG A 177 -18.77 -0.99 -20.98
N LEU A 178 -19.31 0.23 -20.94
CA LEU A 178 -20.76 0.45 -20.84
C LEU A 178 -21.47 -0.15 -22.04
N LYS A 179 -22.54 -0.94 -21.83
CA LYS A 179 -23.26 -1.57 -22.94
C LYS A 179 -24.34 -0.64 -23.52
N LYS A 180 -25.00 0.12 -22.65
CA LYS A 180 -26.06 1.06 -23.03
C LYS A 180 -25.86 2.41 -22.33
N PRO A 181 -26.36 3.52 -22.90
CA PRO A 181 -26.31 4.83 -22.23
C PRO A 181 -27.01 4.84 -20.87
N GLU A 182 -28.11 4.08 -20.76
CA GLU A 182 -28.92 3.94 -19.54
C GLU A 182 -28.19 3.21 -18.40
N ASP A 183 -27.12 2.48 -18.70
CA ASP A 183 -26.33 1.75 -17.70
C ASP A 183 -25.45 2.70 -16.86
N PHE A 184 -25.46 4.00 -17.16
CA PHE A 184 -24.68 5.01 -16.47
C PHE A 184 -25.52 6.20 -16.04
N GLU A 185 -25.63 6.33 -14.72
CA GLU A 185 -26.26 7.48 -14.08
C GLU A 185 -25.34 7.91 -12.94
N LEU A 186 -24.84 9.15 -13.00
CA LEU A 186 -23.78 9.63 -12.10
C LEU A 186 -24.16 9.48 -10.62
N SER A 187 -25.40 9.82 -10.24
CA SER A 187 -25.94 9.67 -8.88
C SER A 187 -25.85 8.22 -8.39
N LYS A 188 -26.30 7.26 -9.21
CA LYS A 188 -26.31 5.83 -8.89
C LYS A 188 -24.89 5.25 -8.84
N VAL A 189 -24.00 5.69 -9.72
CA VAL A 189 -22.58 5.31 -9.72
C VAL A 189 -21.91 5.81 -8.44
N LEU A 190 -22.06 7.10 -8.11
CA LEU A 190 -21.50 7.70 -6.89
C LEU A 190 -22.03 7.08 -5.59
N ALA A 191 -23.27 6.55 -5.63
CA ALA A 191 -23.91 5.83 -4.54
C ALA A 191 -23.66 4.31 -4.56
N PHE A 192 -22.83 3.80 -5.49
CA PHE A 192 -22.52 2.38 -5.66
C PHE A 192 -23.73 1.45 -5.86
N TYR A 193 -24.78 1.92 -6.53
CA TYR A 193 -25.99 1.14 -6.76
C TYR A 193 -25.70 -0.13 -7.59
N THR A 194 -26.33 -1.25 -7.22
CA THR A 194 -26.15 -2.52 -7.92
C THR A 194 -26.56 -2.38 -9.39
N GLY A 195 -25.68 -2.78 -10.31
CA GLY A 195 -25.86 -2.63 -11.76
C GLY A 195 -25.18 -1.38 -12.35
N PHE A 196 -24.95 -0.33 -11.55
CA PHE A 196 -24.32 0.93 -12.00
C PHE A 196 -22.83 0.98 -11.61
N ARG A 197 -22.12 -0.13 -11.86
CA ARG A 197 -20.71 -0.30 -11.49
C ARG A 197 -19.90 -0.76 -12.71
N PRO A 198 -19.69 0.12 -13.70
CA PRO A 198 -19.03 -0.25 -14.94
C PRO A 198 -17.55 -0.59 -14.71
N HIS A 199 -17.05 -1.56 -15.48
CA HIS A 199 -15.64 -1.96 -15.46
C HIS A 199 -15.11 -2.12 -14.02
N VAL A 200 -13.92 -1.60 -13.74
CA VAL A 200 -13.21 -1.67 -12.44
C VAL A 200 -13.98 -1.11 -11.23
N PHE A 201 -15.05 -0.33 -11.42
CA PHE A 201 -15.81 0.21 -10.28
C PHE A 201 -16.52 -0.85 -9.45
N TRP A 202 -16.65 -2.08 -9.98
CA TRP A 202 -17.32 -3.16 -9.27
C TRP A 202 -16.62 -3.52 -7.96
N THR A 203 -15.30 -3.37 -7.84
CA THR A 203 -14.53 -3.79 -6.65
C THR A 203 -14.68 -2.84 -5.46
N LEU A 204 -14.91 -1.54 -5.72
CA LEU A 204 -14.95 -0.50 -4.70
C LEU A 204 -16.02 -0.74 -3.61
N PRO A 205 -17.30 -1.02 -3.94
CA PRO A 205 -18.29 -1.32 -2.92
C PRO A 205 -18.04 -2.62 -2.15
N LEU A 206 -17.32 -3.60 -2.73
CA LEU A 206 -16.92 -4.78 -1.96
C LEU A 206 -15.90 -4.41 -0.89
N GLU A 207 -14.89 -3.64 -1.27
CA GLU A 207 -13.86 -3.18 -0.33
C GLU A 207 -14.45 -2.29 0.77
N ILE A 208 -15.28 -1.30 0.38
CA ILE A 208 -15.97 -0.41 1.32
C ILE A 208 -16.91 -1.22 2.23
N GLY A 209 -17.68 -2.16 1.69
CA GLY A 209 -18.57 -3.02 2.47
C GLY A 209 -17.79 -3.82 3.52
N TYR A 210 -16.62 -4.36 3.16
CA TYR A 210 -15.78 -5.08 4.09
C TYR A 210 -15.16 -4.20 5.18
N TYR A 211 -14.92 -2.90 4.92
CA TYR A 211 -14.42 -1.98 5.95
C TYR A 211 -15.35 -1.88 7.17
N PHE A 212 -16.65 -2.08 7.00
CA PHE A 212 -17.62 -2.10 8.09
C PHE A 212 -17.59 -3.41 8.89
N ILE A 213 -17.14 -4.51 8.29
CA ILE A 213 -17.02 -5.83 8.93
C ILE A 213 -15.80 -5.88 9.86
N ILE A 214 -14.70 -5.22 9.47
CA ILE A 214 -13.41 -5.27 10.20
C ILE A 214 -13.54 -4.89 11.69
N PRO A 215 -14.19 -3.77 12.09
CA PRO A 215 -14.32 -3.44 13.50
C PRO A 215 -15.02 -4.52 14.32
N ALA A 216 -16.12 -5.09 13.82
CA ALA A 216 -16.83 -6.16 14.48
C ALA A 216 -15.98 -7.43 14.58
N PHE A 217 -15.32 -7.82 13.47
CA PHE A 217 -14.42 -8.96 13.41
C PHE A 217 -13.29 -8.87 14.45
N VAL A 218 -12.65 -7.70 14.56
CA VAL A 218 -11.57 -7.45 15.52
C VAL A 218 -12.07 -7.53 16.96
N LEU A 219 -13.21 -6.91 17.27
CA LEU A 219 -13.78 -6.95 18.62
C LEU A 219 -14.15 -8.38 19.04
N VAL A 220 -14.77 -9.17 18.15
CA VAL A 220 -15.07 -10.58 18.40
C VAL A 220 -13.79 -11.37 18.66
N THR A 221 -12.76 -11.19 17.82
CA THR A 221 -11.47 -11.86 17.97
C THR A 221 -10.79 -11.52 19.31
N LEU A 222 -10.81 -10.26 19.72
CA LEU A 222 -10.24 -9.82 21.00
C LEU A 222 -11.04 -10.37 22.18
N ARG A 223 -12.37 -10.49 22.05
CA ARG A 223 -13.26 -11.07 23.07
C ARG A 223 -13.00 -12.56 23.30
N LEU A 224 -12.63 -13.31 22.25
CA LEU A 224 -12.29 -14.74 22.36
C LEU A 224 -11.02 -15.00 23.19
N ARG A 225 -10.15 -13.99 23.41
CA ARG A 225 -8.94 -14.05 24.24
C ARG A 225 -8.06 -15.27 23.96
N ARG A 226 -8.06 -16.28 24.86
CA ARG A 226 -7.29 -17.52 24.75
C ARG A 226 -7.93 -18.56 23.81
N TYR A 227 -9.23 -18.46 23.59
CA TYR A 227 -10.03 -19.36 22.75
C TYR A 227 -10.10 -18.88 21.30
N TRP A 228 -9.21 -17.98 20.87
CA TRP A 228 -9.22 -17.46 19.50
C TRP A 228 -9.06 -18.57 18.44
N LEU A 229 -8.38 -19.67 18.77
CA LEU A 229 -8.27 -20.86 17.91
C LEU A 229 -9.62 -21.52 17.61
N VAL A 230 -10.57 -21.47 18.56
CA VAL A 230 -11.92 -22.03 18.40
C VAL A 230 -12.68 -21.30 17.29
N GLY A 231 -12.41 -20.00 17.09
CA GLY A 231 -12.96 -19.24 15.95
C GLY A 231 -12.09 -19.33 14.70
N ALA A 232 -10.76 -19.28 14.85
CA ALA A 232 -9.82 -19.22 13.73
C ALA A 232 -9.79 -20.51 12.89
N VAL A 233 -9.85 -21.68 13.52
CA VAL A 233 -9.77 -22.97 12.81
C VAL A 233 -11.01 -23.21 11.94
N PRO A 234 -12.26 -23.11 12.46
CA PRO A 234 -13.44 -23.22 11.61
C PRO A 234 -13.48 -22.16 10.51
N LEU A 235 -13.05 -20.93 10.80
CA LEU A 235 -12.97 -19.88 9.80
C LEU A 235 -11.97 -20.21 8.69
N ALA A 236 -10.79 -20.76 9.02
CA ALA A 236 -9.81 -21.20 8.04
C ALA A 236 -10.38 -22.30 7.13
N VAL A 237 -11.05 -23.30 7.72
CA VAL A 237 -11.70 -24.38 6.97
C VAL A 237 -12.78 -23.82 6.05
N TRP A 238 -13.62 -22.91 6.56
CA TRP A 238 -14.66 -22.25 5.76
C TRP A 238 -14.07 -21.42 4.61
N ILE A 239 -13.01 -20.63 4.84
CA ILE A 239 -12.32 -19.85 3.80
C ILE A 239 -11.83 -20.75 2.67
N VAL A 240 -11.19 -21.86 3.01
CA VAL A 240 -10.64 -22.80 2.03
C VAL A 240 -11.77 -23.51 1.28
N TYR A 241 -12.80 -23.97 2.00
CA TYR A 241 -13.96 -24.62 1.40
C TYR A 241 -14.68 -23.69 0.42
N GLU A 242 -15.06 -22.49 0.84
CA GLU A 242 -15.74 -21.52 -0.01
C GLU A 242 -14.88 -21.12 -1.22
N GLY A 243 -13.58 -20.94 -1.00
CA GLY A 243 -12.64 -20.59 -2.07
C GLY A 243 -12.60 -21.61 -3.21
N PHE A 244 -12.77 -22.90 -2.91
CA PHE A 244 -12.75 -23.96 -3.93
C PHE A 244 -14.12 -24.28 -4.52
N TYR A 245 -15.20 -24.14 -3.74
CA TYR A 245 -16.51 -24.65 -4.14
C TYR A 245 -17.53 -23.58 -4.52
N VAL A 246 -17.36 -22.33 -4.12
CA VAL A 246 -18.33 -21.27 -4.41
C VAL A 246 -18.02 -20.57 -5.72
N TYR A 247 -19.03 -20.50 -6.59
CA TYR A 247 -18.92 -19.77 -7.85
C TYR A 247 -18.77 -18.28 -7.60
N ARG A 248 -17.72 -17.69 -8.18
CA ARG A 248 -17.40 -16.27 -8.02
C ARG A 248 -17.06 -15.63 -9.36
N ASN A 249 -17.66 -14.47 -9.61
CA ASN A 249 -17.40 -13.68 -10.81
C ASN A 249 -17.44 -12.18 -10.50
N SER A 250 -16.93 -11.39 -11.44
CA SER A 250 -16.96 -9.92 -11.38
C SER A 250 -18.39 -9.40 -11.28
N HIS A 251 -18.56 -8.24 -10.65
CA HIS A 251 -19.86 -7.57 -10.43
C HIS A 251 -20.87 -8.27 -9.50
N MET A 252 -20.56 -9.47 -8.97
CA MET A 252 -21.36 -10.10 -7.90
C MET A 252 -21.29 -9.28 -6.59
N PRO A 253 -22.26 -9.46 -5.67
CA PRO A 253 -22.21 -8.81 -4.35
C PRO A 253 -21.03 -9.27 -3.49
N LEU A 254 -20.92 -8.72 -2.27
CA LEU A 254 -19.83 -9.03 -1.33
C LEU A 254 -19.81 -10.50 -0.87
N THR A 255 -20.97 -11.14 -0.71
CA THR A 255 -21.08 -12.48 -0.09
C THR A 255 -20.19 -13.54 -0.77
N PRO A 256 -20.21 -13.72 -2.10
CA PRO A 256 -19.34 -14.70 -2.78
C PRO A 256 -17.85 -14.35 -2.76
N HIS A 257 -17.49 -13.15 -2.29
CA HIS A 257 -16.11 -12.68 -2.16
C HIS A 257 -15.65 -12.62 -0.71
N LEU A 258 -16.52 -12.94 0.25
CA LEU A 258 -16.27 -12.71 1.67
C LEU A 258 -15.08 -13.55 2.17
N HIS A 259 -14.94 -14.77 1.68
CA HIS A 259 -13.83 -15.67 2.03
C HIS A 259 -12.46 -15.08 1.65
N THR A 260 -12.34 -14.36 0.53
CA THR A 260 -11.11 -13.67 0.10
C THR A 260 -10.68 -12.61 1.10
N PHE A 261 -11.60 -11.74 1.52
CA PHE A 261 -11.29 -10.71 2.52
C PHE A 261 -11.01 -11.33 3.90
N MET A 262 -11.81 -12.34 4.29
CA MET A 262 -11.64 -13.05 5.56
C MET A 262 -10.29 -13.76 5.66
N ALA A 263 -9.72 -14.24 4.55
CA ALA A 263 -8.36 -14.77 4.50
C ALA A 263 -7.33 -13.75 5.02
N GLY A 264 -7.33 -12.54 4.48
CA GLY A 264 -6.40 -11.49 4.94
C GLY A 264 -6.65 -11.07 6.39
N SER A 265 -7.90 -10.92 6.82
CA SER A 265 -8.23 -10.61 8.23
C SER A 265 -7.77 -11.70 9.19
N LEU A 266 -7.99 -12.98 8.84
CA LEU A 266 -7.51 -14.11 9.63
C LEU A 266 -5.98 -14.15 9.67
N GLY A 267 -5.31 -13.91 8.54
CA GLY A 267 -3.86 -13.79 8.48
C GLY A 267 -3.31 -12.73 9.43
N ALA A 268 -3.95 -11.56 9.50
CA ALA A 268 -3.57 -10.51 10.43
C ALA A 268 -3.72 -10.94 11.90
N VAL A 269 -4.78 -11.70 12.23
CA VAL A 269 -4.97 -12.25 13.58
C VAL A 269 -3.87 -13.25 13.91
N VAL A 270 -3.59 -14.19 13.00
CA VAL A 270 -2.53 -15.20 13.16
C VAL A 270 -1.18 -14.50 13.35
N PHE A 271 -0.84 -13.53 12.50
CA PHE A 271 0.37 -12.73 12.62
C PHE A 271 0.48 -12.05 14.00
N VAL A 272 -0.53 -11.29 14.43
CA VAL A 272 -0.50 -10.59 15.71
C VAL A 272 -0.34 -11.56 16.89
N LYS A 273 -1.01 -12.71 16.85
CA LYS A 273 -0.91 -13.72 17.92
C LYS A 273 0.46 -14.38 17.96
N LEU A 274 1.02 -14.71 16.79
CA LEU A 274 2.36 -15.29 16.69
C LEU A 274 3.44 -14.28 17.11
N ASP A 275 3.37 -13.04 16.65
CA ASP A 275 4.30 -11.97 17.04
C ASP A 275 4.30 -11.72 18.55
N LEU A 276 3.12 -11.64 19.17
CA LEU A 276 3.00 -11.52 20.63
C LEU A 276 3.54 -12.74 21.39
N TRP A 277 3.32 -13.94 20.85
CA TRP A 277 3.82 -15.17 21.46
C TRP A 277 5.35 -15.24 21.39
N ILE A 278 5.95 -14.98 20.22
CA ILE A 278 7.41 -14.95 20.01
C ILE A 278 8.06 -13.96 20.97
N LYS A 279 7.50 -12.74 21.07
CA LYS A 279 8.01 -11.69 21.98
C LYS A 279 7.89 -12.08 23.44
N LYS A 280 6.81 -12.77 23.84
CA LYS A 280 6.58 -13.19 25.23
C LYS A 280 7.51 -14.33 25.65
N THR A 281 7.78 -15.27 24.75
CA THR A 281 8.60 -16.46 25.05
C THR A 281 10.09 -16.25 24.78
N GLY A 282 10.47 -15.17 24.08
CA GLY A 282 11.84 -14.99 23.59
C GLY A 282 12.24 -16.06 22.59
N PHE A 283 11.27 -16.58 21.82
CA PHE A 283 11.50 -17.69 20.90
C PHE A 283 12.48 -17.29 19.80
N ASN A 284 13.60 -18.01 19.72
CA ASN A 284 14.58 -17.85 18.65
C ASN A 284 14.38 -18.93 17.58
N PHE A 285 14.36 -18.50 16.32
CA PHE A 285 14.28 -19.42 15.19
C PHE A 285 15.56 -20.26 15.10
N ARG A 286 15.38 -21.58 15.10
CA ARG A 286 16.44 -22.55 14.81
C ARG A 286 16.41 -22.85 13.32
N TRP A 287 17.52 -23.35 12.77
CA TRP A 287 17.64 -23.69 11.35
C TRP A 287 16.48 -24.57 10.83
N TRP A 288 16.06 -25.61 11.59
CA TRP A 288 14.96 -26.49 11.20
C TRP A 288 13.60 -25.77 11.19
N HIS A 289 13.36 -24.83 12.10
CA HIS A 289 12.14 -24.00 12.09
C HIS A 289 12.12 -23.10 10.85
N THR A 290 13.26 -22.50 10.52
CA THR A 290 13.40 -21.70 9.31
C THR A 290 13.20 -22.56 8.06
N LEU A 291 13.81 -23.75 7.99
CA LEU A 291 13.62 -24.68 6.87
C LEU A 291 12.16 -25.06 6.68
N LEU A 292 11.45 -25.41 7.76
CA LEU A 292 10.03 -25.75 7.72
C LEU A 292 9.17 -24.57 7.23
N LEU A 293 9.43 -23.36 7.73
CA LEU A 293 8.73 -22.15 7.28
C LEU A 293 8.98 -21.87 5.80
N ARG A 294 10.22 -22.02 5.32
CA ARG A 294 10.56 -21.84 3.91
C ARG A 294 9.98 -22.92 3.01
N ALA A 295 9.89 -24.16 3.47
CA ALA A 295 9.22 -25.22 2.74
C ALA A 295 7.71 -24.93 2.59
N LEU A 296 7.06 -24.47 3.68
CA LEU A 296 5.66 -24.09 3.66
C LEU A 296 5.40 -22.87 2.75
N GLU A 297 6.26 -21.86 2.81
CA GLU A 297 6.22 -20.69 1.94
C GLU A 297 6.40 -21.07 0.47
N GLY A 298 7.43 -21.87 0.16
CA GLY A 298 7.70 -22.35 -1.20
C GLY A 298 6.53 -23.15 -1.77
N LEU A 299 5.91 -24.02 -0.95
CA LEU A 299 4.71 -24.75 -1.34
C LEU A 299 3.52 -23.80 -1.61
N ALA A 300 3.29 -22.81 -0.74
CA ALA A 300 2.23 -21.83 -0.94
C ALA A 300 2.44 -21.02 -2.23
N ILE A 301 3.68 -20.61 -2.53
CA ILE A 301 4.04 -19.91 -3.76
C ILE A 301 3.85 -20.81 -4.98
N ALA A 302 4.31 -22.07 -4.92
CA ALA A 302 4.16 -23.01 -6.02
C ALA A 302 2.68 -23.27 -6.35
N LEU A 303 1.83 -23.48 -5.34
CA LEU A 303 0.39 -23.64 -5.51
C LEU A 303 -0.26 -22.36 -6.07
N MET A 304 0.12 -21.19 -5.54
CA MET A 304 -0.38 -19.90 -6.04
C MET A 304 -0.02 -19.69 -7.52
N LEU A 305 1.22 -20.02 -7.91
CA LEU A 305 1.69 -19.92 -9.29
C LEU A 305 1.02 -20.95 -10.20
N SER A 306 0.82 -22.19 -9.74
CA SER A 306 0.06 -23.21 -10.47
C SER A 306 -1.34 -22.70 -10.83
N VAL A 307 -2.05 -22.18 -9.83
CA VAL A 307 -3.40 -21.60 -10.03
C VAL A 307 -3.35 -20.37 -10.94
N SER A 308 -2.29 -19.55 -10.84
CA SER A 308 -2.16 -18.32 -11.62
C SER A 308 -1.83 -18.54 -13.10
N PHE A 309 -1.09 -19.62 -13.39
CA PHE A 309 -0.53 -19.94 -14.70
C PHE A 309 -1.01 -21.31 -15.23
N GLN A 310 -2.20 -21.74 -14.80
CA GLN A 310 -2.90 -22.94 -15.31
C GLN A 310 -2.08 -24.23 -15.25
N GLY A 311 -1.62 -24.63 -14.05
CA GLY A 311 -0.92 -25.90 -13.85
C GLY A 311 0.61 -25.79 -13.84
N LEU A 312 1.15 -24.56 -13.82
CA LEU A 312 2.61 -24.32 -13.75
C LEU A 312 3.24 -25.16 -12.62
N PHE A 313 4.33 -25.87 -12.95
CA PHE A 313 5.00 -26.92 -12.16
C PHE A 313 4.29 -28.28 -12.08
N PHE A 314 2.96 -28.32 -12.02
CA PHE A 314 2.22 -29.58 -11.85
C PHE A 314 2.03 -30.33 -13.17
N ASP A 315 1.84 -29.65 -14.30
CA ASP A 315 1.73 -30.30 -15.62
C ASP A 315 2.91 -31.26 -15.94
N TRP A 316 4.07 -31.01 -15.33
CA TRP A 316 5.30 -31.80 -15.51
C TRP A 316 5.44 -32.96 -14.51
N VAL A 317 4.66 -32.97 -13.42
CA VAL A 317 4.87 -33.85 -12.26
C VAL A 317 3.63 -34.66 -11.91
N HIS A 318 2.45 -34.05 -11.88
CA HIS A 318 1.19 -34.70 -11.56
C HIS A 318 0.00 -33.86 -12.05
N LYS A 319 -1.12 -34.51 -12.42
CA LYS A 319 -2.35 -33.79 -12.77
C LYS A 319 -2.71 -32.82 -11.63
N ASP A 320 -3.03 -31.57 -11.97
CA ASP A 320 -3.20 -30.48 -11.00
C ASP A 320 -4.09 -30.93 -9.83
N PRO A 321 -3.54 -30.99 -8.59
CA PRO A 321 -4.28 -31.46 -7.43
C PRO A 321 -5.34 -30.45 -6.98
N VAL A 322 -5.29 -29.20 -7.48
CA VAL A 322 -6.23 -28.15 -7.13
C VAL A 322 -7.45 -28.23 -8.06
N PRO A 323 -8.67 -28.43 -7.52
CA PRO A 323 -9.89 -28.39 -8.34
C PRO A 323 -9.97 -27.04 -9.06
N ALA A 324 -10.31 -27.05 -10.36
CA ALA A 324 -10.59 -25.81 -11.07
C ALA A 324 -11.74 -25.08 -10.37
N ALA A 325 -11.44 -23.97 -9.69
CA ALA A 325 -12.43 -23.19 -8.98
C ALA A 325 -13.51 -22.71 -9.97
N PRO A 326 -14.80 -22.77 -9.60
CA PRO A 326 -15.87 -22.30 -10.47
C PRO A 326 -15.80 -20.76 -10.61
N GLY A 327 -15.23 -20.28 -11.73
CA GLY A 327 -15.11 -18.85 -12.03
C GLY A 327 -13.72 -18.27 -11.73
N ILE A 328 -13.64 -17.23 -10.88
CA ILE A 328 -12.36 -16.61 -10.55
C ILE A 328 -11.54 -17.52 -9.62
N ALA A 329 -10.31 -17.80 -10.02
CA ALA A 329 -9.33 -18.58 -9.25
C ALA A 329 -9.14 -18.08 -7.80
N PHE A 330 -8.96 -19.04 -6.88
CA PHE A 330 -8.77 -18.77 -5.45
C PHE A 330 -7.29 -18.91 -5.04
N VAL A 331 -6.63 -17.77 -4.82
CA VAL A 331 -5.22 -17.68 -4.37
C VAL A 331 -5.06 -17.07 -2.98
N SER A 332 -6.18 -16.72 -2.33
CA SER A 332 -6.17 -15.86 -1.15
C SER A 332 -5.56 -16.53 0.08
N ALA A 333 -5.76 -17.84 0.26
CA ALA A 333 -5.20 -18.59 1.38
C ALA A 333 -3.67 -18.74 1.27
N GLN A 334 -3.18 -19.04 0.06
CA GLN A 334 -1.77 -19.15 -0.27
C GLN A 334 -1.07 -17.82 -0.05
N MET A 335 -1.65 -16.73 -0.58
CA MET A 335 -1.12 -15.38 -0.43
C MET A 335 -1.09 -14.93 1.04
N THR A 336 -2.15 -15.21 1.80
CA THR A 336 -2.20 -14.94 3.24
C THR A 336 -1.09 -15.69 3.99
N THR A 337 -0.83 -16.94 3.61
CA THR A 337 0.24 -17.76 4.21
C THR A 337 1.60 -17.12 3.97
N VAL A 338 1.89 -16.71 2.73
CA VAL A 338 3.14 -16.00 2.38
C VAL A 338 3.26 -14.69 3.18
N PHE A 339 2.20 -13.90 3.30
CA PHE A 339 2.23 -12.65 4.06
C PHE A 339 2.56 -12.89 5.53
N VAL A 340 1.93 -13.88 6.17
CA VAL A 340 2.20 -14.21 7.58
C VAL A 340 3.65 -14.67 7.76
N ILE A 341 4.17 -15.52 6.88
CA ILE A 341 5.55 -16.02 6.96
C ILE A 341 6.54 -14.86 6.80
N GLU A 342 6.40 -14.03 5.76
CA GLU A 342 7.32 -12.92 5.50
C GLU A 342 7.24 -11.81 6.55
N MET A 343 6.08 -11.61 7.18
CA MET A 343 5.93 -10.69 8.32
C MET A 343 6.64 -11.17 9.58
N ILE A 344 6.74 -12.49 9.79
CA ILE A 344 7.37 -13.08 10.97
C ILE A 344 8.88 -13.25 10.75
N HIS A 345 9.26 -13.71 9.58
CA HIS A 345 10.63 -14.05 9.24
C HIS A 345 10.90 -13.67 7.76
N PRO A 346 11.29 -12.41 7.48
CA PRO A 346 11.53 -11.91 6.11
C PRO A 346 12.57 -12.74 5.32
N SER A 347 12.42 -12.82 4.00
CA SER A 347 13.35 -13.49 3.07
C SER A 347 13.82 -12.62 1.90
N CYS A 348 14.46 -13.27 0.92
CA CYS A 348 14.70 -12.70 -0.39
C CYS A 348 13.40 -12.27 -1.10
N ILE A 349 12.24 -12.87 -0.78
CA ILE A 349 10.96 -12.52 -1.38
C ILE A 349 10.52 -11.13 -0.93
N SER A 350 10.49 -10.85 0.38
CA SER A 350 10.24 -9.49 0.86
C SER A 350 11.26 -8.50 0.29
N THR A 351 12.54 -8.85 0.29
CA THR A 351 13.60 -8.00 -0.28
C THR A 351 13.34 -7.67 -1.77
N MET A 352 12.90 -8.64 -2.56
CA MET A 352 12.53 -8.45 -3.97
C MET A 352 11.35 -7.48 -4.11
N PHE A 353 10.32 -7.62 -3.27
CA PHE A 353 9.17 -6.71 -3.25
C PHE A 353 9.50 -5.33 -2.66
N GLU A 354 10.59 -5.18 -1.93
CA GLU A 354 11.07 -3.87 -1.46
C GLU A 354 11.74 -3.02 -2.55
N TRP A 355 11.82 -3.55 -3.78
CA TRP A 355 12.32 -2.79 -4.92
C TRP A 355 11.54 -1.50 -5.12
N SER A 356 12.28 -0.40 -5.29
CA SER A 356 11.75 0.97 -5.37
C SER A 356 10.68 1.13 -6.46
N VAL A 357 10.85 0.46 -7.60
CA VAL A 357 9.88 0.47 -8.71
C VAL A 357 8.55 -0.12 -8.25
N LEU A 358 8.55 -1.34 -7.71
CA LEU A 358 7.31 -1.98 -7.24
C LEU A 358 6.65 -1.18 -6.13
N ARG A 359 7.42 -0.63 -5.19
CA ARG A 359 6.90 0.23 -4.13
C ARG A 359 6.26 1.50 -4.67
N TYR A 360 6.85 2.12 -5.70
CA TYR A 360 6.28 3.29 -6.33
C TYR A 360 4.95 2.97 -7.03
N TRP A 361 4.91 1.90 -7.82
CA TRP A 361 3.67 1.38 -8.40
C TRP A 361 2.63 1.03 -7.33
N GLY A 362 3.05 0.56 -6.17
CA GLY A 362 2.19 0.31 -5.01
C GLY A 362 1.64 1.59 -4.38
N LYS A 363 2.47 2.64 -4.29
CA LYS A 363 2.07 3.96 -3.77
C LYS A 363 1.01 4.61 -4.65
N THR A 364 1.16 4.54 -5.97
CA THR A 364 0.18 5.05 -6.96
C THR A 364 -0.81 3.97 -7.39
N GLY A 365 -0.85 2.83 -6.72
CA GLY A 365 -1.55 1.63 -7.20
C GLY A 365 -3.05 1.80 -7.35
N PHE A 366 -3.67 2.61 -6.49
CA PHE A 366 -5.09 2.94 -6.62
C PHE A 366 -5.38 3.78 -7.87
N SER A 367 -4.54 4.79 -8.13
CA SER A 367 -4.61 5.59 -9.36
C SER A 367 -4.40 4.76 -10.62
N VAL A 368 -3.40 3.86 -10.63
CA VAL A 368 -3.19 2.90 -11.72
C VAL A 368 -4.43 2.02 -11.93
N TYR A 369 -4.94 1.42 -10.85
CA TYR A 369 -6.11 0.55 -10.91
C TYR A 369 -7.34 1.24 -11.51
N LEU A 370 -7.59 2.50 -11.14
CA LEU A 370 -8.79 3.20 -11.57
C LEU A 370 -8.68 3.76 -13.00
N LEU A 371 -7.49 4.25 -13.38
CA LEU A 371 -7.30 5.05 -14.59
C LEU A 371 -6.68 4.29 -15.77
N HIS A 372 -6.15 3.09 -15.58
CA HIS A 372 -5.42 2.38 -16.64
C HIS A 372 -6.21 2.22 -17.94
N SER A 373 -7.53 1.99 -17.85
CA SER A 373 -8.37 1.79 -19.05
C SER A 373 -8.33 2.98 -20.01
N PHE A 374 -8.19 4.21 -19.50
CA PHE A 374 -8.09 5.40 -20.36
C PHE A 374 -6.87 5.37 -21.28
N ILE A 375 -5.79 4.69 -20.87
CA ILE A 375 -4.56 4.58 -21.66
C ILE A 375 -4.51 3.26 -22.43
N VAL A 376 -4.94 2.17 -21.81
CA VAL A 376 -4.91 0.83 -22.42
C VAL A 376 -5.73 0.78 -23.70
N ASP A 377 -6.93 1.39 -23.67
CA ASP A 377 -7.88 1.44 -24.77
C ASP A 377 -7.77 2.74 -25.61
N TYR A 378 -6.76 3.59 -25.36
CA TYR A 378 -6.55 4.83 -26.11
C TYR A 378 -6.10 4.54 -27.55
N PRO A 379 -6.84 4.94 -28.61
CA PRO A 379 -6.58 4.50 -29.98
C PRO A 379 -5.14 4.76 -30.49
N PRO A 380 -4.52 5.93 -30.25
CA PRO A 380 -3.13 6.18 -30.65
C PRO A 380 -2.09 5.24 -30.00
N VAL A 381 -2.43 4.60 -28.88
CA VAL A 381 -1.59 3.62 -28.19
C VAL A 381 -2.01 2.20 -28.57
N SER A 382 -3.29 1.86 -28.50
CA SER A 382 -3.79 0.51 -28.77
C SER A 382 -3.61 0.08 -30.23
N HIS A 383 -3.68 0.99 -31.20
CA HIS A 383 -3.53 0.68 -32.63
C HIS A 383 -2.08 0.66 -33.13
N GLN A 384 -1.07 0.91 -32.28
CA GLN A 384 0.32 0.86 -32.76
C GLN A 384 0.67 -0.56 -33.19
N LYS A 385 1.28 -0.73 -34.37
CA LYS A 385 1.58 -2.08 -34.90
C LYS A 385 2.62 -2.85 -34.07
N LYS A 386 3.66 -2.17 -33.59
CA LYS A 386 4.77 -2.79 -32.84
C LYS A 386 4.39 -3.02 -31.38
N TYR A 387 4.50 -4.28 -30.93
CA TYR A 387 4.22 -4.70 -29.55
C TYR A 387 4.99 -3.88 -28.51
N PHE A 388 6.31 -3.77 -28.66
CA PHE A 388 7.14 -3.06 -27.68
C PHE A 388 6.78 -1.57 -27.58
N ASN A 389 6.43 -0.93 -28.69
CA ASN A 389 5.97 0.46 -28.66
C ASN A 389 4.68 0.58 -27.84
N ARG A 390 3.70 -0.32 -28.05
CA ARG A 390 2.48 -0.36 -27.23
C ARG A 390 2.79 -0.58 -25.76
N LEU A 391 3.67 -1.54 -25.46
CA LEU A 391 4.06 -1.90 -24.09
C LEU A 391 4.66 -0.69 -23.36
N PHE A 392 5.71 -0.10 -23.91
CA PHE A 392 6.38 1.04 -23.29
C PHE A 392 5.47 2.27 -23.22
N ALA A 393 4.67 2.54 -24.25
CA ALA A 393 3.71 3.63 -24.24
C ALA A 393 2.64 3.44 -23.16
N ARG A 394 2.05 2.25 -23.04
CA ARG A 394 1.03 1.96 -22.00
C ARG A 394 1.63 2.14 -20.62
N PHE A 395 2.73 1.46 -20.30
CA PHE A 395 3.32 1.54 -18.97
C PHE A 395 3.78 2.96 -18.62
N GLY A 396 4.44 3.65 -19.56
CA GLY A 396 4.90 5.03 -19.35
C GLY A 396 3.75 6.02 -19.15
N LEU A 397 2.73 5.97 -20.02
CA LEU A 397 1.58 6.89 -19.94
C LEU A 397 0.66 6.58 -18.76
N ILE A 398 0.48 5.31 -18.40
CA ILE A 398 -0.27 4.93 -17.18
C ILE A 398 0.46 5.44 -15.95
N LEU A 399 1.78 5.24 -15.88
CA LEU A 399 2.57 5.72 -14.75
C LEU A 399 2.53 7.24 -14.63
N LEU A 400 2.63 7.96 -15.77
CA LEU A 400 2.50 9.41 -15.82
C LEU A 400 1.11 9.85 -15.33
N LEU A 401 0.03 9.30 -15.91
CA LEU A 401 -1.34 9.63 -15.54
C LEU A 401 -1.61 9.35 -14.06
N ALA A 402 -1.20 8.18 -13.57
CA ALA A 402 -1.36 7.79 -12.18
C ALA A 402 -0.54 8.66 -11.22
N THR A 403 0.66 9.08 -11.62
CA THR A 403 1.50 9.99 -10.82
C THR A 403 0.85 11.37 -10.72
N VAL A 404 0.39 11.92 -11.84
CA VAL A 404 -0.29 13.21 -11.89
C VAL A 404 -1.58 13.17 -11.05
N SER A 405 -2.43 12.15 -11.23
CA SER A 405 -3.66 12.01 -10.43
C SER A 405 -3.37 11.81 -8.94
N TYR A 406 -2.31 11.06 -8.61
CA TYR A 406 -1.90 10.85 -7.23
C TYR A 406 -1.54 12.18 -6.56
N HIS A 407 -0.72 13.02 -7.20
CA HIS A 407 -0.29 14.29 -6.61
C HIS A 407 -1.38 15.36 -6.60
N LEU A 408 -2.32 15.34 -7.56
CA LEU A 408 -3.40 16.33 -7.64
C LEU A 408 -4.60 15.99 -6.75
N ILE A 409 -4.90 14.70 -6.54
CA ILE A 409 -6.15 14.29 -5.89
C ILE A 409 -5.88 13.41 -4.67
N GLU A 410 -5.19 12.28 -4.86
CA GLU A 410 -5.05 11.27 -3.82
C GLU A 410 -4.22 11.76 -2.63
N TYR A 411 -3.05 12.35 -2.89
CA TYR A 411 -2.13 12.85 -1.87
C TYR A 411 -2.72 14.03 -1.06
N PRO A 412 -3.30 15.08 -1.68
CA PRO A 412 -3.99 16.14 -0.93
C PRO A 412 -5.15 15.61 -0.09
N SER A 413 -5.91 14.63 -0.59
CA SER A 413 -6.99 13.99 0.17
C SER A 413 -6.47 13.24 1.39
N GLN A 414 -5.34 12.53 1.25
CA GLN A 414 -4.67 11.86 2.37
C GLN A 414 -4.11 12.87 3.39
N LEU A 415 -3.58 14.01 2.96
CA LEU A 415 -3.16 15.09 3.85
C LEU A 415 -4.34 15.67 4.64
N LEU A 416 -5.49 15.86 3.99
CA LEU A 416 -6.72 16.29 4.67
C LEU A 416 -7.15 15.26 5.72
N ALA A 417 -7.10 13.98 5.40
CA ALA A 417 -7.39 12.90 6.35
C ALA A 417 -6.47 12.95 7.59
N GLN A 418 -5.18 13.25 7.40
CA GLN A 418 -4.24 13.42 8.50
C GLN A 418 -4.56 14.64 9.37
N ARG A 419 -4.96 15.77 8.76
CA ARG A 419 -5.40 16.97 9.50
C ARG A 419 -6.63 16.66 10.34
N VAL A 420 -7.61 15.95 9.78
CA VAL A 420 -8.80 15.49 10.51
C VAL A 420 -8.40 14.56 11.67
N SER A 421 -7.47 13.63 11.48
CA SER A 421 -6.96 12.78 12.57
C SER A 421 -6.32 13.57 13.70
N ARG A 422 -5.49 14.58 13.39
CA ARG A 422 -4.84 15.42 14.41
C ARG A 422 -5.89 16.21 15.19
N PHE A 423 -6.89 16.75 14.50
CA PHE A 423 -8.01 17.44 15.14
C PHE A 423 -8.80 16.53 16.09
N LEU A 424 -9.11 15.31 15.66
CA LEU A 424 -9.79 14.30 16.49
C LEU A 424 -8.98 13.93 17.72
N ALA A 425 -7.66 13.74 17.58
CA ALA A 425 -6.76 13.43 18.68
C ALA A 425 -6.62 14.60 19.68
N ALA A 426 -6.57 15.85 19.19
CA ALA A 426 -6.53 17.03 20.05
C ALA A 426 -7.80 17.14 20.92
N ARG A 427 -8.98 16.85 20.35
CA ARG A 427 -10.24 16.81 21.11
C ARG A 427 -10.30 15.72 22.18
N GLU A 428 -9.59 14.62 21.98
CA GLU A 428 -9.45 13.57 23.00
C GLU A 428 -8.50 14.01 24.13
N GLY A 429 -7.39 14.68 23.79
CA GLY A 429 -6.42 15.19 24.76
C GLY A 429 -6.93 16.34 25.63
N ILE A 430 -7.71 17.28 25.07
CA ILE A 430 -8.27 18.43 25.79
C ILE A 430 -9.23 17.98 26.90
N ASP A 431 -10.08 16.99 26.65
CA ASP A 431 -11.06 16.52 27.64
C ASP A 431 -10.48 15.49 28.62
N SER A 432 -9.44 14.74 28.22
CA SER A 432 -8.66 13.90 29.15
C SER A 432 -7.83 14.73 30.13
N GLY A 433 -7.55 16.00 29.78
CA GLY A 433 -6.84 16.99 30.58
C GLY A 433 -7.71 17.80 31.56
N GLY A 434 -9.04 17.60 31.57
CA GLY A 434 -9.94 18.26 32.51
C GLY A 434 -9.84 17.74 33.96
N GLY A 435 -9.10 16.65 34.19
CA GLY A 435 -8.88 16.03 35.50
C GLY A 435 -7.43 16.04 35.99
N LEU A 436 -6.48 16.61 35.24
CA LEU A 436 -5.09 16.73 35.68
C LEU A 436 -4.66 18.20 35.69
N VAL A 437 -5.03 18.86 36.78
CA VAL A 437 -4.48 20.16 37.17
C VAL A 437 -2.95 20.06 37.20
N ARG A 438 -2.32 20.75 36.25
CA ARG A 438 -1.20 21.67 36.49
C ARG A 438 -0.11 21.17 37.46
N PHE A 439 0.77 20.29 36.99
CA PHE A 439 2.15 20.14 37.44
C PHE A 439 2.95 19.86 36.16
N THR A 440 3.83 20.70 35.63
CA THR A 440 4.86 21.52 36.29
C THR A 440 5.15 22.77 35.44
N SER A 441 4.95 23.94 36.04
CA SER A 441 5.74 25.13 35.74
C SER A 441 6.65 25.33 36.95
N MET A 442 7.91 25.70 36.68
CA MET A 442 8.99 26.01 37.62
C MET A 442 9.79 24.82 38.16
N GLU A 443 10.91 24.55 37.49
CA GLU A 443 12.16 24.30 38.21
C GLU A 443 13.15 25.41 37.84
N ARG A 444 13.01 26.54 38.51
CA ARG A 444 13.97 27.65 38.49
C ARG A 444 15.15 27.18 39.34
N LYS A 445 16.31 26.96 38.68
CA LYS A 445 17.64 26.77 39.28
C LYS A 445 17.78 27.47 40.63
N GLN A 446 17.90 26.71 41.72
CA GLN A 446 18.62 27.17 42.90
C GLN A 446 20.12 27.10 42.58
N ARG A 447 20.75 28.26 42.38
CA ARG A 447 22.21 28.41 42.51
C ARG A 447 22.51 28.75 43.97
N GLY A 448 23.24 27.86 44.64
CA GLY A 448 23.86 28.12 45.95
C GLY A 448 25.00 29.16 45.86
N PRO A 449 25.50 29.64 47.02
CA PRO A 449 26.21 30.91 47.12
C PRO A 449 27.67 30.81 46.67
N ALA A 450 28.16 31.92 46.13
CA ALA A 450 29.56 32.16 45.82
C ALA A 450 30.43 32.04 47.08
N LYS A 451 31.55 31.31 46.96
CA LYS A 451 32.69 31.44 47.86
C LYS A 451 33.89 31.91 47.04
N LYS A 452 34.35 33.10 47.44
CA LYS A 452 35.66 33.78 47.30
C LYS A 452 36.51 33.47 46.08
#